data_AF-G8ZWW9-F1
#
_entry.id   AF-G8ZWW9-F1
#
_cell.length_a   1.000
_cell.length_b   1.000
_cell.length_c   1.000
_cell.angle_alpha   90.00
_cell.angle_beta   90.00
_cell.angle_gamma   90.00
#
_symmetry.space_group_name_H-M   'P 1'
#
loop_
_entity.id
_entity.type
_entity.pdbx_description
1 polymer ?
#
loop_
_entity_poly.entity_id
_entity_poly.type
_entity_poly.pdbx_seq_one_letter_code
_entity_poly.pdbx_strand_id
1 'polypeptide(L)'
;MMLQLSWLCILASLLSVSLSASIKGKLDLSPHFNITGGTIPRTIFKLYQIGNYSQSHAYSDQVQLKDLDGNFEFEGVPLNPGLNATTHYVLYSSSLDYNLKPNRILIEFKNSDNDGTNYEIKAFRNVFGKEFFPSADIAYPEQLESLQTDPQITITLVNLAPLRAYYQQRRKGFFQTGPLARLLDSRWKQAAAITGIAVILFPILLEKMDPDTAKAIKEEQQRKQREKYAVKQD
;
A
#
# COMPACT_ATOMS: atom_id res chain seq x y z
N MET A 1 8.70 61.87 -22.69
CA MET A 1 8.06 60.76 -23.44
C MET A 1 8.87 59.46 -23.39
N MET A 2 10.19 59.46 -23.68
CA MET A 2 11.00 58.22 -23.62
C MET A 2 11.08 57.55 -22.24
N LEU A 3 11.10 58.34 -21.15
CA LEU A 3 11.11 57.78 -19.80
C LEU A 3 9.84 56.96 -19.50
N GLN A 4 8.67 57.46 -19.87
CA GLN A 4 7.40 56.75 -19.65
C GLN A 4 7.30 55.46 -20.47
N LEU A 5 7.86 55.44 -21.69
CA LEU A 5 7.90 54.24 -22.52
C LEU A 5 8.79 53.16 -21.90
N SER A 6 9.95 53.54 -21.36
CA SER A 6 10.87 52.61 -20.70
C SER A 6 10.27 51.94 -19.46
N TRP A 7 9.51 52.70 -18.65
CA TRP A 7 8.79 52.15 -17.49
C TRP A 7 7.68 51.18 -17.93
N LEU A 8 7.01 51.47 -19.05
CA LEU A 8 5.97 50.60 -19.60
C LEU A 8 6.55 49.30 -20.16
N CYS A 9 7.72 49.34 -20.80
CA CYS A 9 8.44 48.15 -21.25
C CYS A 9 8.96 47.30 -20.08
N ILE A 10 9.44 47.93 -18.99
CA ILE A 10 9.85 47.22 -17.77
C ILE A 10 8.62 46.55 -17.12
N LEU A 11 7.50 47.26 -17.01
CA LEU A 11 6.24 46.72 -16.48
C LEU A 11 5.72 45.55 -17.34
N ALA A 12 5.81 45.67 -18.67
CA ALA A 12 5.42 44.61 -19.60
C ALA A 12 6.37 43.39 -19.52
N SER A 13 7.66 43.61 -19.28
CA SER A 13 8.62 42.50 -19.06
C SER A 13 8.38 41.78 -17.72
N LEU A 14 7.90 42.50 -16.71
CA LEU A 14 7.48 41.94 -15.41
C LEU A 14 6.17 41.14 -15.51
N LEU A 15 5.34 41.43 -16.52
CA LEU A 15 4.08 40.74 -16.82
C LEU A 15 4.26 39.54 -17.75
N SER A 16 5.48 39.01 -17.89
CA SER A 16 5.71 37.80 -18.68
C SER A 16 4.84 36.66 -18.14
N VAL A 17 3.81 36.31 -18.92
CA VAL A 17 2.80 35.32 -18.58
C VAL A 17 3.48 33.96 -18.51
N SER A 18 3.76 33.49 -17.29
CA SER A 18 4.21 32.11 -17.08
C SER A 18 3.04 31.19 -17.34
N LEU A 19 3.19 30.30 -18.31
CA LEU A 19 2.18 29.30 -18.58
C LEU A 19 2.09 28.34 -17.39
N SER A 20 0.89 28.21 -16.82
CA SER A 20 0.68 27.42 -15.61
C SER A 20 -0.57 26.54 -15.73
N ALA A 21 -0.53 25.39 -15.07
CA ALA A 21 -1.63 24.43 -14.99
C ALA A 21 -2.11 24.25 -13.55
N SER A 22 -3.30 23.68 -13.42
CA SER A 22 -3.83 23.17 -12.14
C SER A 22 -3.89 21.64 -12.20
N ILE A 23 -3.45 20.99 -11.12
CA ILE A 23 -3.57 19.54 -10.93
C ILE A 23 -4.60 19.29 -9.85
N LYS A 24 -5.71 18.64 -10.23
CA LYS A 24 -6.80 18.28 -9.31
C LYS A 24 -6.75 16.81 -8.97
N GLY A 25 -6.98 16.52 -7.69
CA GLY A 25 -7.14 15.15 -7.23
C GLY A 25 -8.09 15.02 -6.07
N LYS A 26 -8.50 13.78 -5.82
CA LYS A 26 -9.42 13.42 -4.75
C LYS A 26 -8.92 12.20 -4.00
N LEU A 27 -8.91 12.31 -2.68
CA LEU A 27 -8.74 11.20 -1.78
C LEU A 27 -10.09 10.55 -1.51
N ASP A 28 -10.24 9.30 -1.91
CA ASP A 28 -11.41 8.49 -1.60
C ASP A 28 -11.07 7.44 -0.53
N LEU A 29 -11.72 7.58 0.63
CA LEU A 29 -11.62 6.66 1.76
C LEU A 29 -12.79 5.65 1.82
N SER A 30 -13.72 5.76 0.89
CA SER A 30 -14.89 4.89 0.80
C SER A 30 -14.48 3.44 0.47
N PRO A 31 -15.21 2.43 0.96
CA PRO A 31 -16.46 2.50 1.72
C PRO A 31 -16.28 2.47 3.25
N HIS A 32 -15.06 2.34 3.75
CA HIS A 32 -14.82 1.95 5.15
C HIS A 32 -14.61 3.13 6.10
N PHE A 33 -14.16 4.28 5.60
CA PHE A 33 -13.81 5.42 6.43
C PHE A 33 -14.35 6.71 5.83
N ASN A 34 -14.62 7.66 6.72
CA ASN A 34 -15.00 9.03 6.35
C ASN A 34 -13.83 9.96 6.65
N ILE A 35 -13.65 10.97 5.80
CA ILE A 35 -12.67 12.03 6.04
C ILE A 35 -13.20 12.90 7.17
N THR A 36 -12.40 13.03 8.22
CA THR A 36 -12.71 13.88 9.38
C THR A 36 -11.77 15.09 9.40
N GLY A 37 -12.11 16.12 10.18
CA GLY A 37 -11.25 17.30 10.31
C GLY A 37 -9.82 16.98 10.78
N GLY A 38 -9.62 15.88 11.52
CA GLY A 38 -8.28 15.41 11.90
C GLY A 38 -7.48 14.78 10.76
N THR A 39 -8.15 14.28 9.72
CA THR A 39 -7.51 13.63 8.56
C THR A 39 -6.83 14.64 7.64
N ILE A 40 -7.38 15.86 7.55
CA ILE A 40 -6.91 16.95 6.68
C ILE A 40 -5.44 17.30 6.93
N PRO A 41 -5.02 17.72 8.16
CA PRO A 41 -3.64 18.11 8.39
C PRO A 41 -2.65 16.93 8.39
N ARG A 42 -3.17 15.70 8.52
CA ARG A 42 -2.38 14.46 8.60
C ARG A 42 -2.18 13.79 7.24
N THR A 43 -2.78 14.33 6.19
CA THR A 43 -2.67 13.84 4.82
C THR A 43 -2.08 14.92 3.95
N ILE A 44 -0.97 14.59 3.31
CA ILE A 44 -0.10 15.52 2.61
C ILE A 44 0.18 14.97 1.21
N PHE A 45 0.05 15.85 0.23
CA PHE A 45 0.41 15.59 -1.16
C PHE A 45 1.59 16.48 -1.53
N LYS A 46 2.66 15.88 -2.05
CA LYS A 46 3.85 16.61 -2.51
C LYS A 46 4.00 16.43 -4.00
N LEU A 47 4.17 17.52 -4.72
CA LEU A 47 4.45 17.53 -6.14
C LEU A 47 5.89 17.93 -6.36
N TYR A 48 6.62 17.18 -7.20
CA TYR A 48 8.02 17.44 -7.50
C TYR A 48 8.26 17.32 -9.00
N GLN A 49 8.89 18.31 -9.62
CA GLN A 49 9.25 18.27 -11.03
C GLN A 49 10.46 17.38 -11.26
N ILE A 50 10.40 16.53 -12.28
CA ILE A 50 11.53 15.69 -12.68
C ILE A 50 11.84 15.87 -14.16
N GLY A 51 13.13 15.98 -14.49
CA GLY A 51 13.59 16.08 -15.86
C GLY A 51 13.20 17.40 -16.57
N ASN A 52 14.04 17.80 -17.52
CA ASN A 52 13.80 18.87 -18.48
C ASN A 52 13.05 20.11 -17.92
N TYR A 53 13.55 20.71 -16.84
CA TYR A 53 12.97 21.93 -16.29
C TYR A 53 13.71 23.16 -16.84
N SER A 54 12.95 24.17 -17.27
CA SER A 54 13.48 25.40 -17.88
C SER A 54 14.11 26.36 -16.87
N GLN A 55 13.73 26.23 -15.60
CA GLN A 55 14.25 27.05 -14.50
C GLN A 55 15.58 26.48 -13.97
N SER A 56 16.34 27.24 -13.18
CA SER A 56 17.58 26.74 -12.58
C SER A 56 17.34 25.67 -11.51
N HIS A 57 16.12 25.56 -11.00
CA HIS A 57 15.73 24.64 -9.93
C HIS A 57 14.43 23.92 -10.30
N ALA A 58 14.31 22.66 -9.88
CA ALA A 58 13.08 21.89 -10.05
C ALA A 58 11.95 22.46 -9.18
N TYR A 59 10.76 22.58 -9.74
CA TYR A 59 9.57 22.98 -8.98
C TYR A 59 9.21 21.93 -7.92
N SER A 60 8.86 22.40 -6.72
CA SER A 60 8.40 21.55 -5.62
C SER A 60 7.31 22.28 -4.85
N ASP A 61 6.19 21.61 -4.61
CA ASP A 61 5.08 22.16 -3.83
C ASP A 61 4.42 21.09 -2.96
N GLN A 62 3.71 21.51 -1.92
CA GLN A 62 3.04 20.65 -0.98
C GLN A 62 1.66 21.21 -0.61
N VAL A 63 0.64 20.38 -0.76
CA VAL A 63 -0.74 20.72 -0.40
C VAL A 63 -1.34 19.69 0.56
N GLN A 64 -2.37 20.12 1.27
CA GLN A 64 -3.22 19.27 2.12
C GLN A 64 -4.59 19.12 1.46
N LEU A 65 -5.48 18.36 2.09
CA LEU A 65 -6.88 18.31 1.68
C LEU A 65 -7.53 19.68 1.88
N LYS A 66 -8.29 20.14 0.88
CA LYS A 66 -9.09 21.38 0.94
C LYS A 66 -10.39 21.15 1.72
N ASP A 67 -11.05 20.02 1.48
CA ASP A 67 -12.41 19.75 1.96
C ASP A 67 -12.56 18.39 2.65
N LEU A 68 -13.68 18.21 3.36
CA LEU A 68 -14.11 16.91 3.89
C LEU A 68 -14.51 15.92 2.79
N ASP A 69 -14.73 16.39 1.56
CA ASP A 69 -14.94 15.54 0.39
C ASP A 69 -13.64 14.92 -0.14
N GLY A 70 -12.48 15.32 0.41
CA GLY A 70 -11.19 14.76 0.06
C GLY A 70 -10.51 15.40 -1.15
N ASN A 71 -10.97 16.57 -1.58
CA ASN A 71 -10.37 17.27 -2.71
C ASN A 71 -9.02 17.88 -2.33
N PHE A 72 -8.06 17.84 -3.25
CA PHE A 72 -6.81 18.59 -3.17
C PHE A 72 -6.45 19.12 -4.56
N GLU A 73 -5.72 20.23 -4.60
CA GLU A 73 -5.37 20.89 -5.85
C GLU A 73 -4.06 21.64 -5.73
N PHE A 74 -3.23 21.51 -6.75
CA PHE A 74 -2.03 22.33 -6.95
C PHE A 74 -2.36 23.39 -8.00
N GLU A 75 -2.17 24.65 -7.65
CA GLU A 75 -2.43 25.79 -8.53
C GLU A 75 -1.12 26.41 -9.00
N GLY A 76 -1.09 26.93 -10.22
CA GLY A 76 0.10 27.63 -10.73
C GLY A 76 1.30 26.72 -11.05
N VAL A 77 1.05 25.46 -11.43
CA VAL A 77 2.12 24.50 -11.76
C VAL A 77 2.78 24.90 -13.07
N PRO A 78 4.09 25.19 -13.11
CA PRO A 78 4.75 25.70 -14.31
C PRO A 78 4.83 24.63 -15.41
N LEU A 79 4.65 25.03 -16.66
CA LEU A 79 4.76 24.13 -17.81
C LEU A 79 5.88 24.58 -18.75
N ASN A 80 6.50 23.61 -19.40
CA ASN A 80 7.49 23.88 -20.44
C ASN A 80 6.79 24.35 -21.74
N PRO A 81 7.15 25.52 -22.29
CA PRO A 81 6.64 25.96 -23.58
C PRO A 81 7.34 25.22 -24.73
N GLY A 82 6.63 25.03 -25.85
CA GLY A 82 7.18 24.49 -27.09
C GLY A 82 6.48 23.23 -27.60
N LEU A 83 6.54 22.99 -28.91
CA LEU A 83 5.87 21.88 -29.56
C LEU A 83 6.40 20.53 -29.03
N ASN A 84 5.49 19.64 -28.62
CA ASN A 84 5.82 18.35 -28.00
C ASN A 84 6.73 18.45 -26.76
N ALA A 85 6.83 19.64 -26.13
CA ALA A 85 7.53 19.77 -24.88
C ALA A 85 6.78 18.97 -23.80
N THR A 86 7.51 18.07 -23.15
CA THR A 86 7.00 17.30 -22.02
C THR A 86 7.45 17.95 -20.72
N THR A 87 6.54 17.99 -19.76
CA THR A 87 6.83 18.36 -18.38
C THR A 87 6.41 17.21 -17.49
N HIS A 88 7.35 16.67 -16.72
CA HIS A 88 7.09 15.53 -15.85
C HIS A 88 7.08 15.97 -14.40
N TYR A 89 6.05 15.53 -13.68
CA TYR A 89 5.89 15.73 -12.25
C TYR A 89 5.69 14.40 -11.56
N VAL A 90 6.16 14.30 -10.33
CA VAL A 90 5.88 13.18 -9.45
C VAL A 90 5.04 13.67 -8.29
N LEU A 91 3.84 13.11 -8.18
CA LEU A 91 2.95 13.29 -7.06
C LEU A 91 3.20 12.17 -6.04
N TYR A 92 3.56 12.56 -4.83
CA TYR A 92 3.69 11.69 -3.66
C TYR A 92 2.47 11.88 -2.76
N SER A 93 1.75 10.80 -2.50
CA SER A 93 0.65 10.77 -1.56
C SER A 93 1.10 10.14 -0.25
N SER A 94 0.87 10.84 0.87
CA SER A 94 1.23 10.34 2.19
C SER A 94 0.17 10.70 3.20
N SER A 95 -0.19 9.75 4.04
CA SER A 95 -1.01 9.98 5.23
C SER A 95 -0.33 9.38 6.45
N LEU A 96 -0.49 10.04 7.59
CA LEU A 96 -0.09 9.49 8.88
C LEU A 96 -1.05 8.38 9.31
N ASP A 97 -2.35 8.50 9.07
CA ASP A 97 -3.30 7.53 9.62
C ASP A 97 -3.53 6.34 8.67
N TYR A 98 -3.36 6.55 7.36
CA TYR A 98 -3.73 5.59 6.33
C TYR A 98 -2.56 5.17 5.43
N ASN A 99 -2.64 3.96 4.88
CA ASN A 99 -1.80 3.55 3.76
C ASN A 99 -2.53 3.83 2.45
N LEU A 100 -1.98 4.77 1.67
CA LEU A 100 -2.57 5.24 0.42
C LEU A 100 -2.01 4.48 -0.80
N LYS A 101 -2.85 4.31 -1.82
CA LYS A 101 -2.48 3.86 -3.16
C LYS A 101 -3.20 4.71 -4.23
N PRO A 102 -2.54 5.12 -5.32
CA PRO A 102 -1.11 4.97 -5.57
C PRO A 102 -0.31 5.91 -4.65
N ASN A 103 0.85 5.43 -4.17
CA ASN A 103 1.77 6.23 -3.35
C ASN A 103 2.56 7.21 -4.23
N ARG A 104 2.99 6.76 -5.41
CA ARG A 104 3.74 7.55 -6.39
C ARG A 104 2.99 7.57 -7.71
N ILE A 105 2.77 8.76 -8.24
CA ILE A 105 2.08 8.98 -9.51
C ILE A 105 2.98 9.86 -10.36
N LEU A 106 3.31 9.39 -11.56
CA LEU A 106 3.96 10.20 -12.59
C LEU A 106 2.87 10.95 -13.34
N ILE A 107 2.98 12.27 -13.41
CA ILE A 107 2.09 13.13 -14.18
C ILE A 107 2.91 13.68 -15.34
N GLU A 108 2.44 13.44 -16.55
CA GLU A 108 3.03 13.92 -17.78
C GLU A 108 2.10 14.94 -18.41
N PHE A 109 2.64 16.13 -18.65
CA PHE A 109 2.03 17.14 -19.49
C PHE A 109 2.74 17.12 -20.83
N LYS A 110 1.99 16.88 -21.90
CA LYS A 110 2.51 16.96 -23.27
C LYS A 110 1.78 18.07 -24.01
N ASN A 111 2.53 19.03 -24.51
CA ASN A 111 1.98 20.06 -25.36
C ASN A 111 1.67 19.48 -26.76
N SER A 112 0.41 19.57 -27.19
CA SER A 112 -0.03 19.11 -28.51
C SER A 112 0.13 20.18 -29.59
N ASP A 113 0.19 21.47 -29.21
CA ASP A 113 0.09 22.59 -30.16
C ASP A 113 1.36 23.46 -30.19
N ASN A 114 1.62 24.06 -31.35
CA ASN A 114 2.71 25.03 -31.53
C ASN A 114 2.54 26.27 -30.65
N ASP A 115 1.28 26.68 -30.38
CA ASP A 115 0.95 27.88 -29.61
C ASP A 115 1.02 27.66 -28.08
N GLY A 116 1.25 26.43 -27.63
CA GLY A 116 1.46 26.13 -26.22
C GLY A 116 0.24 26.33 -25.33
N THR A 117 -0.97 26.23 -25.88
CA THR A 117 -2.24 26.42 -25.15
C THR A 117 -2.92 25.10 -24.78
N ASN A 118 -2.79 24.05 -25.59
CA ASN A 118 -3.43 22.75 -25.35
C ASN A 118 -2.43 21.70 -24.84
N TYR A 119 -2.64 21.26 -23.59
CA TYR A 119 -1.86 20.19 -22.97
C TYR A 119 -2.70 18.93 -22.79
N GLU A 120 -2.14 17.81 -23.22
CA GLU A 120 -2.62 16.50 -22.86
C GLU A 120 -2.02 16.13 -21.49
N ILE A 121 -2.88 15.77 -20.54
CA ILE A 121 -2.47 15.35 -19.19
C ILE A 121 -2.61 13.84 -19.10
N LYS A 122 -1.51 13.15 -18.77
CA LYS A 122 -1.50 11.71 -18.49
C LYS A 122 -0.96 11.46 -17.10
N ALA A 123 -1.58 10.55 -16.36
CA ALA A 123 -1.09 10.10 -15.08
C ALA A 123 -0.76 8.61 -15.15
N PHE A 124 0.33 8.20 -14.50
CA PHE A 124 0.77 6.82 -14.45
C PHE A 124 1.07 6.41 -13.01
N ARG A 125 0.62 5.22 -12.65
CA ARG A 125 0.90 4.61 -11.36
C ARG A 125 2.34 4.10 -11.35
N ASN A 126 3.09 4.45 -10.31
CA ASN A 126 4.39 3.83 -10.02
C ASN A 126 4.43 3.20 -8.61
N VAL A 127 5.38 2.30 -8.42
CA VAL A 127 5.68 1.62 -7.14
C VAL A 127 7.01 2.15 -6.61
N PHE A 128 7.16 2.18 -5.28
CA PHE A 128 8.42 2.57 -4.66
C PHE A 128 9.56 1.64 -5.10
N GLY A 129 10.70 2.23 -5.50
CA GLY A 129 11.88 1.50 -5.97
C GLY A 129 11.88 1.10 -7.45
N LYS A 130 10.79 1.36 -8.19
CA LYS A 130 10.75 1.20 -9.66
C LYS A 130 11.05 2.54 -10.35
N GLU A 131 11.84 2.50 -11.41
CA GLU A 131 12.16 3.66 -12.25
C GLU A 131 10.90 4.18 -12.97
N PHE A 132 10.83 5.50 -13.20
CA PHE A 132 9.70 6.12 -13.90
C PHE A 132 9.79 5.98 -15.41
N PHE A 133 11.00 6.04 -15.93
CA PHE A 133 11.30 5.95 -17.34
C PHE A 133 12.16 4.71 -17.57
N PRO A 134 11.95 3.98 -18.66
CA PRO A 134 12.80 2.87 -18.98
C PRO A 134 14.20 3.33 -19.39
N SER A 135 15.19 2.47 -19.17
CA SER A 135 16.54 2.67 -19.68
C SER A 135 16.53 2.67 -21.22
N ALA A 136 17.30 3.56 -21.84
CA ALA A 136 17.32 3.76 -23.29
C ALA A 136 17.71 2.50 -24.09
N ASP A 137 18.43 1.57 -23.46
CA ASP A 137 18.95 0.35 -24.11
C ASP A 137 17.91 -0.77 -24.28
N ILE A 138 16.71 -0.61 -23.70
CA ILE A 138 15.67 -1.64 -23.72
C ILE A 138 14.76 -1.41 -24.94
N ALA A 139 14.76 -2.35 -25.89
CA ALA A 139 14.01 -2.22 -27.14
C ALA A 139 12.48 -2.17 -26.95
N TYR A 140 11.94 -2.90 -25.97
CA TYR A 140 10.51 -2.93 -25.65
C TYR A 140 10.31 -2.89 -24.14
N PRO A 141 10.39 -1.69 -23.53
CA PRO A 141 10.29 -1.56 -22.10
C PRO A 141 8.87 -1.79 -21.59
N GLU A 142 8.77 -2.25 -20.34
CA GLU A 142 7.51 -2.31 -19.61
C GLU A 142 7.00 -0.88 -19.37
N GLN A 143 5.75 -0.61 -19.75
CA GLN A 143 5.11 0.68 -19.55
C GLN A 143 4.40 0.74 -18.19
N LEU A 144 4.37 1.93 -17.59
CA LEU A 144 3.60 2.16 -16.37
C LEU A 144 2.10 2.10 -16.66
N GLU A 145 1.33 1.64 -15.67
CA GLU A 145 -0.12 1.58 -15.77
C GLU A 145 -0.70 3.00 -15.77
N SER A 146 -1.44 3.35 -16.82
CA SER A 146 -2.13 4.64 -16.92
C SER A 146 -3.28 4.73 -15.92
N LEU A 147 -3.39 5.88 -15.27
CA LEU A 147 -4.51 6.25 -14.39
C LEU A 147 -5.46 7.19 -15.14
N GLN A 148 -6.74 7.07 -14.82
CA GLN A 148 -7.75 8.01 -15.30
C GLN A 148 -7.53 9.38 -14.64
N THR A 149 -7.37 10.42 -15.46
CA THR A 149 -7.14 11.80 -15.03
C THR A 149 -8.42 12.64 -15.04
N ASP A 150 -9.41 12.27 -15.86
CA ASP A 150 -10.67 13.00 -15.98
C ASP A 150 -11.76 12.34 -15.12
N PRO A 151 -12.47 13.08 -14.26
CA PRO A 151 -12.36 14.52 -13.99
C PRO A 151 -11.24 14.92 -13.01
N GLN A 152 -10.67 13.98 -12.26
CA GLN A 152 -9.60 14.21 -11.29
C GLN A 152 -8.82 12.92 -10.97
N ILE A 153 -7.57 13.07 -10.51
CA ILE A 153 -6.74 11.94 -10.09
C ILE A 153 -7.28 11.38 -8.77
N THR A 154 -7.70 10.12 -8.77
CA THR A 154 -8.25 9.48 -7.56
C THR A 154 -7.20 8.67 -6.82
N ILE A 155 -7.05 8.96 -5.51
CA ILE A 155 -6.17 8.24 -4.59
C ILE A 155 -7.04 7.50 -3.59
N THR A 156 -6.76 6.22 -3.36
CA THR A 156 -7.57 5.30 -2.56
C THR A 156 -6.75 4.64 -1.46
N LEU A 157 -7.39 3.85 -0.61
CA LEU A 157 -6.76 3.08 0.45
C LEU A 157 -6.17 1.75 -0.06
N VAL A 158 -5.08 1.29 0.57
CA VAL A 158 -4.58 -0.07 0.35
C VAL A 158 -5.60 -1.09 0.88
N ASN A 159 -6.18 -1.89 -0.02
CA ASN A 159 -7.25 -2.85 0.32
C ASN A 159 -6.88 -3.81 1.47
N LEU A 160 -5.65 -4.32 1.50
CA LEU A 160 -5.22 -5.32 2.49
C LEU A 160 -4.87 -4.71 3.85
N ALA A 161 -4.44 -3.45 3.87
CA ALA A 161 -3.94 -2.79 5.07
C ALA A 161 -4.25 -1.29 4.99
N PRO A 162 -5.52 -0.88 5.13
CA PRO A 162 -5.92 0.51 4.93
C PRO A 162 -5.41 1.44 6.02
N LEU A 163 -5.29 0.95 7.27
CA LEU A 163 -4.79 1.70 8.41
C LEU A 163 -3.29 1.48 8.61
N ARG A 164 -2.60 2.55 9.01
CA ARG A 164 -1.18 2.48 9.33
C ARG A 164 -0.99 1.96 10.75
N ALA A 165 -0.45 0.74 10.86
CA ALA A 165 -0.20 0.10 12.15
C ALA A 165 1.11 0.62 12.77
N TYR A 166 1.00 1.61 13.67
CA TYR A 166 2.13 2.11 14.46
C TYR A 166 2.45 1.24 15.67
N TYR A 167 1.46 0.50 16.15
CA TYR A 167 1.57 -0.33 17.33
C TYR A 167 1.52 -1.79 16.93
N GLN A 168 2.51 -2.56 17.37
CA GLN A 168 2.49 -4.00 17.27
C GLN A 168 1.97 -4.57 18.58
N GLN A 169 0.88 -5.32 18.53
CA GLN A 169 0.37 -6.01 19.70
C GLN A 169 1.40 -7.06 20.18
N ARG A 170 1.88 -6.90 21.42
CA ARG A 170 2.92 -7.75 22.01
C ARG A 170 2.53 -9.22 22.19
N ARG A 171 1.23 -9.55 22.31
CA ARG A 171 0.75 -10.91 22.56
C ARG A 171 -0.60 -11.17 21.91
N LYS A 172 -0.59 -12.04 20.90
CA LYS A 172 -1.72 -12.90 20.58
C LYS A 172 -1.70 -14.04 21.63
N GLY A 173 -2.83 -14.45 22.21
CA GLY A 173 -2.91 -15.21 23.48
C GLY A 173 -2.07 -16.51 23.59
N PHE A 174 -2.17 -17.24 24.71
CA PHE A 174 -1.38 -18.47 24.97
C PHE A 174 -1.45 -19.50 23.82
N PHE A 175 -2.60 -19.58 23.14
CA PHE A 175 -2.84 -20.44 21.97
C PHE A 175 -2.33 -19.90 20.63
N GLN A 176 -1.78 -18.67 20.58
CA GLN A 176 -1.35 -18.02 19.34
C GLN A 176 0.15 -17.68 19.32
N THR A 177 0.81 -17.54 20.48
CA THR A 177 2.26 -17.22 20.55
C THR A 177 3.12 -18.20 21.37
N GLY A 178 2.52 -19.25 21.96
CA GLY A 178 3.23 -20.26 22.76
C GLY A 178 3.58 -21.57 22.05
N PRO A 179 4.22 -22.54 22.73
CA PRO A 179 4.49 -23.88 22.20
C PRO A 179 3.21 -24.61 21.74
N LEU A 180 2.09 -24.39 22.45
CA LEU A 180 0.79 -24.91 22.05
C LEU A 180 0.27 -24.27 20.76
N ALA A 181 0.59 -23.00 20.50
CA ALA A 181 0.25 -22.35 19.23
C ALA A 181 0.95 -23.03 18.06
N ARG A 182 2.24 -23.38 18.21
CA ARG A 182 3.00 -24.13 17.18
C ARG A 182 2.46 -25.54 16.92
N LEU A 183 1.83 -26.16 17.91
CA LEU A 183 1.13 -27.45 17.75
C LEU A 183 -0.23 -27.27 17.07
N LEU A 184 -0.91 -26.16 17.33
CA LEU A 184 -2.21 -25.84 16.75
C LEU A 184 -2.13 -25.18 15.36
N ASP A 185 -0.98 -24.69 14.92
CA ASP A 185 -0.87 -24.00 13.61
C ASP A 185 -0.83 -24.96 12.41
N SER A 186 -0.55 -26.25 12.66
CA SER A 186 -0.47 -27.28 11.62
C SER A 186 -1.53 -28.35 11.80
N ARG A 187 -2.32 -28.61 10.75
CA ARG A 187 -3.38 -29.65 10.75
C ARG A 187 -2.88 -31.03 11.21
N TRP A 188 -1.66 -31.39 10.84
CA TRP A 188 -1.04 -32.67 11.21
C TRP A 188 -0.63 -32.73 12.69
N LYS A 189 -0.10 -31.61 13.23
CA LYS A 189 0.29 -31.51 14.64
C LYS A 189 -0.94 -31.46 15.55
N GLN A 190 -2.01 -30.81 15.09
CA GLN A 190 -3.32 -30.85 15.76
C GLN A 190 -3.87 -32.26 15.85
N ALA A 191 -3.88 -33.01 14.73
CA ALA A 191 -4.34 -34.38 14.71
C ALA A 191 -3.55 -35.26 15.69
N ALA A 192 -2.21 -35.17 15.67
CA ALA A 192 -1.34 -35.90 16.59
C ALA A 192 -1.62 -35.57 18.07
N ALA A 193 -1.85 -34.29 18.39
CA ALA A 193 -2.18 -33.86 19.75
C ALA A 193 -3.54 -34.42 20.21
N ILE A 194 -4.56 -34.36 19.36
CA ILE A 194 -5.90 -34.91 19.64
C ILE A 194 -5.83 -36.42 19.82
N THR A 195 -5.13 -37.13 18.94
CA THR A 195 -4.94 -38.59 19.05
C THR A 195 -4.19 -38.95 20.33
N GLY A 196 -3.15 -38.20 20.71
CA GLY A 196 -2.42 -38.41 21.97
C GLY A 196 -3.33 -38.28 23.20
N ILE A 197 -4.16 -37.23 23.24
CA ILE A 197 -5.16 -37.03 24.30
C ILE A 197 -6.18 -38.17 24.32
N ALA A 198 -6.65 -38.59 23.14
CA ALA A 198 -7.59 -39.70 23.01
C ALA A 198 -7.01 -41.02 23.52
N VAL A 199 -5.76 -41.35 23.20
CA VAL A 199 -5.10 -42.58 23.68
C VAL A 199 -4.98 -42.60 25.20
N ILE A 200 -4.77 -41.44 25.84
CA ILE A 200 -4.67 -41.34 27.30
C ILE A 200 -6.05 -41.44 27.97
N LEU A 201 -7.06 -40.77 27.41
CA LEU A 201 -8.41 -40.73 27.99
C LEU A 201 -9.25 -41.96 27.67
N PHE A 202 -9.00 -42.62 26.54
CA PHE A 202 -9.81 -43.73 26.06
C PHE A 202 -9.87 -44.92 27.05
N PRO A 203 -8.76 -45.38 27.68
CA PRO A 203 -8.83 -46.43 28.69
C PRO A 203 -9.65 -46.03 29.91
N ILE A 204 -9.53 -44.77 30.35
CA ILE A 204 -10.25 -44.23 31.51
C ILE A 204 -11.76 -44.18 31.22
N LEU A 205 -12.13 -43.78 30.00
CA LEU A 205 -13.53 -43.78 29.56
C LEU A 205 -14.08 -45.20 29.37
N LEU A 206 -13.28 -46.11 28.80
CA LEU A 206 -13.64 -47.52 28.65
C LEU A 206 -13.91 -48.19 29.99
N GLU A 207 -13.04 -47.99 30.99
CA GLU A 207 -13.23 -48.52 32.34
C GLU A 207 -14.53 -48.04 33.01
N LYS A 208 -15.00 -46.84 32.66
CA LYS A 208 -16.22 -46.24 33.20
C LYS A 208 -17.49 -46.64 32.44
N MET A 209 -17.38 -46.90 31.13
CA MET A 209 -18.53 -47.20 30.27
C MET A 209 -18.76 -48.70 30.05
N ASP A 210 -17.70 -49.50 29.98
CA ASP A 210 -17.75 -50.95 29.78
C ASP A 210 -16.64 -51.67 30.57
N PRO A 211 -16.90 -51.96 31.86
CA PRO A 211 -15.89 -52.51 32.76
C PRO A 211 -15.50 -53.96 32.43
N ASP A 212 -16.35 -54.70 31.71
CA ASP A 212 -16.10 -56.11 31.39
C ASP A 212 -15.10 -56.24 30.24
N THR A 213 -15.21 -55.39 29.23
CA THR A 213 -14.21 -55.28 28.15
C THR A 213 -12.86 -54.79 28.69
N ALA A 214 -12.86 -53.86 29.64
CA ALA A 214 -11.62 -53.36 30.25
C ALA A 214 -10.88 -54.44 31.06
N LYS A 215 -11.59 -55.33 31.76
CA LYS A 215 -11.00 -56.47 32.48
C LYS A 215 -10.40 -57.50 31.53
N ALA A 216 -11.12 -57.87 30.47
CA ALA A 216 -10.64 -58.82 29.46
C ALA A 216 -9.32 -58.35 28.81
N ILE A 217 -9.22 -57.05 28.49
CA ILE A 217 -8.00 -56.46 27.92
C ILE A 217 -6.83 -56.50 28.93
N LYS A 218 -7.08 -56.22 30.22
CA LYS A 218 -6.05 -56.29 31.26
C LYS A 218 -5.54 -57.72 31.46
N GLU A 219 -6.43 -58.71 31.44
CA GLU A 219 -6.06 -60.12 31.57
C GLU A 219 -5.20 -60.60 30.39
N GLU A 220 -5.56 -60.21 29.15
CA GLU A 220 -4.72 -60.51 27.98
C GLU A 220 -3.36 -59.81 28.03
N GLN A 221 -3.29 -58.57 28.50
CA GLN A 221 -2.01 -57.85 28.67
C GLN A 221 -1.12 -58.54 29.71
N GLN A 222 -1.70 -58.98 30.83
CA GLN A 222 -0.96 -59.74 31.85
C GLN A 222 -0.51 -61.11 31.32
N ARG A 223 -1.34 -61.79 30.54
CA ARG A 223 -0.97 -63.07 29.90
C ARG A 223 0.22 -62.90 28.96
N LYS A 224 0.18 -61.89 28.07
CA LYS A 224 1.27 -61.58 27.14
C LYS A 224 2.55 -61.11 27.84
N GLN A 225 2.44 -60.44 28.99
CA GLN A 225 3.63 -60.13 29.81
C GLN A 225 4.24 -61.38 30.42
N ARG A 226 3.43 -62.27 31.00
CA ARG A 226 3.90 -63.55 31.58
C ARG A 226 4.59 -64.41 30.53
N GLU A 227 4.03 -64.50 29.33
CA GLU A 227 4.62 -65.21 28.18
C GLU A 227 5.98 -64.62 27.76
N LYS A 228 6.14 -63.28 27.78
CA LYS A 228 7.44 -62.63 27.48
C LYS A 228 8.53 -62.89 28.52
N TYR A 229 8.18 -63.07 29.79
CA TYR A 229 9.16 -63.38 30.83
C TYR A 229 9.52 -64.87 30.86
N ALA A 230 8.61 -65.76 30.45
CA ALA A 230 8.88 -67.19 30.32
C ALA A 230 9.92 -67.49 29.22
N VAL A 231 9.91 -66.74 28.12
CA VAL A 231 10.85 -66.93 26.98
C VAL A 231 12.28 -66.40 27.28
N LYS A 232 12.51 -65.68 28.39
CA LYS A 232 13.83 -65.15 28.77
C LYS A 232 14.59 -66.04 29.78
N GLN A 233 14.00 -67.16 30.21
CA GLN A 233 14.59 -68.08 31.18
C GLN A 233 15.10 -69.39 30.57
N ASP A 234 15.00 -69.55 29.24
CA ASP A 234 15.73 -70.55 28.45
C ASP A 234 16.92 -69.88 27.72
#